data_AF-A0A3A8RAA6-F1
#
_entry.id   AF-A0A3A8RAA6-F1
#
_cell.length_a   1.000
_cell.length_b   1.000
_cell.length_c   1.000
_cell.angle_alpha   90.00
_cell.angle_beta   90.00
_cell.angle_gamma   90.00
#
_symmetry.space_group_name_H-M   'P 1'
#
loop_
_entity.id
_entity.type
_entity.pdbx_description
1 polymer ?
#
loop_
_entity_poly.entity_id
_entity_poly.type
_entity_poly.pdbx_seq_one_letter_code
_entity_poly.pdbx_strand_id
1 'polypeptide(L)'
;MELRKKLGAAALLAAAAMATAAGCGGRDDDNPTPTPDAGCTGVCSTDAGTDAGTDAGTNTDAGTGDAGTANQIAATRKLSFGAKSTLRDVVISGVHYEKLGTSAEWRSYFWVTDPAAPKEGLFIHKFYSDKPNTYHPQVGDTVDVEGYFGTEPNNAPFSGRRHHLANQQTPPVPLAITPKLTDAGTANLPPANEVTVEQLTASLAAAQNSAAYLGTRVHLAGPLTLTNPQPSQLQRLDNEDAGTLFYGFEVTGGILVYHDKTRDRSDGGVSGCDYQKAALDGGSVTFPNGITGVWDTYTFAGCLNGSSNITSCGGSGNDRDSGVPGTNQRYTYTLIPQGCEDLPGEVAGAVIE
;
A
#
# COMPACT_ATOMS: atom_id res chain seq x y z
N MET A 1 30.97 -37.74 37.85
CA MET A 1 29.99 -38.82 37.65
C MET A 1 28.95 -38.28 36.70
N GLU A 2 29.05 -38.67 35.42
CA GLU A 2 28.32 -39.80 34.82
C GLU A 2 26.85 -39.43 34.56
N LEU A 3 26.41 -39.12 33.32
CA LEU A 3 26.26 -39.94 32.10
C LEU A 3 25.14 -40.99 32.15
N ARG A 4 24.28 -40.97 31.09
CA ARG A 4 23.37 -42.04 30.59
C ARG A 4 22.08 -42.22 31.42
N LYS A 5 20.88 -42.53 30.87
CA LYS A 5 20.31 -42.95 29.55
C LYS A 5 18.82 -42.48 29.53
N LYS A 6 18.06 -42.26 28.44
CA LYS A 6 18.18 -42.36 26.96
C LYS A 6 17.61 -41.04 26.36
N LEU A 7 17.62 -40.64 25.06
CA LEU A 7 17.86 -41.22 23.72
C LEU A 7 16.70 -41.94 22.99
N GLY A 8 16.30 -41.37 21.83
CA GLY A 8 15.53 -41.99 20.73
C GLY A 8 14.34 -41.12 20.27
N ALA A 9 14.21 -40.69 19.01
CA ALA A 9 15.15 -40.71 17.88
C ALA A 9 14.78 -39.61 16.87
N ALA A 10 15.74 -39.14 16.07
CA ALA A 10 15.48 -38.23 14.94
C ALA A 10 15.25 -39.03 13.64
N ALA A 11 14.45 -38.47 12.72
CA ALA A 11 14.51 -38.82 11.30
C ALA A 11 14.14 -37.58 10.46
N LEU A 12 15.04 -37.21 9.56
CA LEU A 12 14.91 -36.12 8.57
C LEU A 12 14.57 -36.74 7.20
N LEU A 13 14.13 -35.91 6.24
CA LEU A 13 13.90 -36.23 4.82
C LEU A 13 12.60 -37.01 4.54
N ALA A 14 11.81 -36.72 3.50
CA ALA A 14 12.19 -36.19 2.20
C ALA A 14 11.07 -35.36 1.54
N ALA A 15 11.46 -34.53 0.55
CA ALA A 15 10.52 -33.89 -0.37
C ALA A 15 10.15 -34.83 -1.53
N ALA A 16 8.91 -34.78 -1.98
CA ALA A 16 8.50 -35.22 -3.31
C ALA A 16 7.24 -34.45 -3.73
N ALA A 17 7.32 -33.73 -4.85
CA ALA A 17 6.16 -33.11 -5.47
C ALA A 17 5.45 -34.10 -6.39
N MET A 18 4.12 -34.03 -6.47
CA MET A 18 3.36 -34.39 -7.67
C MET A 18 2.16 -33.46 -7.84
N ALA A 19 2.18 -32.68 -8.93
CA ALA A 19 0.97 -32.40 -9.68
C ALA A 19 0.58 -33.72 -10.41
N THR A 20 -0.65 -34.02 -10.80
CA THR A 20 -1.65 -33.20 -11.51
C THR A 20 -3.02 -33.85 -11.38
N ALA A 21 -4.10 -33.11 -11.72
CA ALA A 21 -5.09 -33.47 -12.74
C ALA A 21 -6.45 -32.82 -12.46
N ALA A 22 -6.97 -32.08 -13.45
CA ALA A 22 -8.33 -31.55 -13.43
C ALA A 22 -9.35 -32.59 -13.94
N GLY A 23 -10.60 -32.40 -13.54
CA GLY A 23 -11.78 -33.08 -14.06
C GLY A 23 -13.00 -32.54 -13.32
N CYS A 24 -13.63 -31.46 -13.80
CA CYS A 24 -14.70 -31.49 -14.82
C CYS A 24 -15.83 -32.44 -14.47
N GLY A 25 -17.03 -31.88 -14.30
CA GLY A 25 -18.28 -32.64 -14.19
C GLY A 25 -19.06 -32.31 -12.92
N GLY A 26 -19.88 -31.26 -12.98
CA GLY A 26 -21.01 -31.17 -12.07
C GLY A 26 -22.04 -32.26 -12.41
N ARG A 27 -22.88 -32.60 -11.44
CA ARG A 27 -24.17 -33.27 -11.66
C ARG A 27 -25.08 -33.00 -10.49
N ASP A 28 -26.16 -32.27 -10.76
CA ASP A 28 -27.45 -32.70 -10.24
C ASP A 28 -27.69 -34.14 -10.71
N ASP A 29 -28.15 -35.01 -9.81
CA ASP A 29 -29.41 -35.76 -9.96
C ASP A 29 -29.42 -36.96 -9.02
N ASP A 30 -30.56 -37.12 -8.34
CA ASP A 30 -30.86 -38.31 -7.55
C ASP A 30 -31.05 -39.55 -8.44
N ASN A 31 -30.41 -40.64 -8.00
CA ASN A 31 -30.51 -42.06 -8.37
C ASN A 31 -31.96 -42.57 -8.68
N PRO A 32 -32.21 -43.76 -9.31
CA PRO A 32 -31.29 -44.80 -9.78
C PRO A 32 -31.58 -45.45 -11.17
N THR A 33 -30.55 -46.05 -11.80
CA THR A 33 -30.43 -47.52 -12.07
C THR A 33 -29.11 -47.84 -12.82
N PRO A 34 -28.54 -49.07 -12.74
CA PRO A 34 -27.09 -49.20 -12.49
C PRO A 34 -26.24 -50.03 -13.50
N THR A 35 -24.92 -50.06 -13.24
CA THR A 35 -23.86 -51.02 -13.69
C THR A 35 -23.32 -50.90 -15.13
N PRO A 36 -22.11 -51.45 -15.45
CA PRO A 36 -20.95 -51.84 -14.60
C PRO A 36 -19.56 -51.35 -15.10
N ASP A 37 -18.54 -51.47 -14.21
CA ASP A 37 -17.12 -51.84 -14.40
C ASP A 37 -16.25 -51.18 -15.51
N ALA A 38 -15.14 -50.48 -15.22
CA ALA A 38 -13.83 -50.89 -14.66
C ALA A 38 -12.75 -51.21 -15.74
N GLY A 39 -11.51 -50.76 -15.51
CA GLY A 39 -10.33 -51.01 -16.37
C GLY A 39 -9.45 -49.75 -16.51
N CYS A 40 -8.35 -49.64 -15.75
CA CYS A 40 -6.98 -50.03 -16.17
C CYS A 40 -6.36 -49.05 -17.21
N THR A 41 -5.54 -48.09 -16.79
CA THR A 41 -4.06 -48.18 -16.68
C THR A 41 -3.32 -48.45 -18.00
N GLY A 42 -2.51 -47.49 -18.46
CA GLY A 42 -1.55 -47.70 -19.55
C GLY A 42 -0.78 -46.43 -19.92
N VAL A 43 0.53 -46.41 -19.67
CA VAL A 43 1.45 -45.33 -20.07
C VAL A 43 2.16 -45.74 -21.36
N CYS A 44 2.48 -44.81 -22.27
CA CYS A 44 3.82 -44.62 -22.88
C CYS A 44 3.84 -43.86 -24.24
N SER A 45 4.99 -43.22 -24.46
CA SER A 45 5.65 -42.86 -25.74
C SER A 45 5.05 -41.80 -26.68
N THR A 46 5.84 -40.73 -26.83
CA THR A 46 6.00 -39.86 -28.00
C THR A 46 6.33 -40.64 -29.28
N ASP A 47 5.81 -40.23 -30.44
CA ASP A 47 6.64 -39.68 -31.54
C ASP A 47 5.78 -38.90 -32.59
N ALA A 48 6.46 -38.27 -33.53
CA ALA A 48 6.01 -37.25 -34.49
C ALA A 48 4.90 -37.64 -35.49
N GLY A 49 4.21 -36.61 -35.99
CA GLY A 49 3.39 -36.64 -37.20
C GLY A 49 2.94 -35.24 -37.61
N THR A 50 3.41 -34.76 -38.77
CA THR A 50 3.09 -33.41 -39.30
C THR A 50 2.27 -33.51 -40.60
N ASP A 51 1.00 -33.12 -40.56
CA ASP A 51 0.25 -32.57 -41.71
C ASP A 51 -0.68 -31.47 -41.16
N ALA A 52 -0.75 -30.26 -41.74
CA ALA A 52 -1.22 -29.81 -43.05
C ALA A 52 -2.75 -29.67 -43.15
N GLY A 53 -3.31 -28.69 -42.42
CA GLY A 53 -4.67 -28.19 -42.59
C GLY A 53 -4.73 -26.69 -42.31
N THR A 54 -5.06 -25.89 -43.33
CA THR A 54 -5.31 -24.44 -43.20
C THR A 54 -6.75 -24.17 -43.62
N ASP A 55 -7.64 -24.02 -42.64
CA ASP A 55 -9.01 -23.58 -42.84
C ASP A 55 -9.36 -22.46 -41.86
N ALA A 56 -9.85 -21.35 -42.41
CA ALA A 56 -10.19 -20.16 -41.64
C ALA A 56 -11.52 -20.35 -40.90
N GLY A 57 -11.47 -20.32 -39.58
CA GLY A 57 -12.63 -20.23 -38.69
C GLY A 57 -12.39 -19.16 -37.63
N THR A 58 -13.34 -18.25 -37.46
CA THR A 58 -13.24 -17.13 -36.49
C THR A 58 -13.23 -17.65 -35.06
N ASN A 59 -12.05 -17.64 -34.41
CA ASN A 59 -11.96 -17.99 -33.00
C ASN A 59 -12.63 -16.93 -32.13
N THR A 60 -13.73 -17.36 -31.52
CA THR A 60 -14.24 -16.87 -30.24
C THR A 60 -13.15 -16.75 -29.18
N ASP A 61 -13.28 -15.68 -28.39
CA ASP A 61 -13.03 -15.58 -26.95
C ASP A 61 -12.22 -16.73 -26.30
N ALA A 62 -10.96 -16.45 -26.01
CA ALA A 62 -10.16 -17.17 -25.04
C ALA A 62 -9.29 -16.13 -24.30
N GLY A 63 -9.54 -15.96 -23.01
CA GLY A 63 -8.97 -14.86 -22.23
C GLY A 63 -7.45 -14.92 -22.09
N THR A 64 -6.74 -14.08 -22.86
CA THR A 64 -5.47 -13.51 -22.41
C THR A 64 -5.77 -12.42 -21.39
N GLY A 65 -5.50 -12.70 -20.11
CA GLY A 65 -5.36 -11.64 -19.12
C GLY A 65 -4.20 -10.75 -19.55
N ASP A 66 -4.52 -9.51 -19.94
CA ASP A 66 -3.55 -8.52 -20.38
C ASP A 66 -2.73 -8.12 -19.15
N ALA A 67 -1.55 -8.72 -18.97
CA ALA A 67 -0.66 -8.39 -17.87
C ALA A 67 -0.25 -6.92 -18.03
N GLY A 68 -0.76 -6.07 -17.12
CA GLY A 68 -0.75 -4.61 -17.24
C GLY A 68 0.59 -4.04 -17.73
N THR A 69 0.50 -3.06 -18.63
CA THR A 69 1.64 -2.51 -19.37
C THR A 69 2.78 -2.09 -18.43
N ALA A 70 3.84 -2.90 -18.34
CA ALA A 70 4.87 -2.75 -17.33
C ALA A 70 5.46 -1.32 -17.28
N ASN A 71 5.57 -0.77 -16.07
CA ASN A 71 6.02 0.61 -15.79
C ASN A 71 5.02 1.72 -16.17
N GLN A 72 3.74 1.38 -16.36
CA GLN A 72 2.60 2.31 -16.49
C GLN A 72 2.58 3.44 -15.44
N ILE A 73 2.90 3.13 -14.18
CA ILE A 73 2.99 4.12 -13.11
C ILE A 73 4.21 5.04 -13.31
N ALA A 74 5.39 4.49 -13.61
CA ALA A 74 6.59 5.28 -13.89
C ALA A 74 6.41 6.24 -15.08
N ALA A 75 5.65 5.81 -16.10
CA ALA A 75 5.26 6.64 -17.23
C ALA A 75 4.27 7.73 -16.81
N THR A 76 3.24 7.37 -16.04
CA THR A 76 2.22 8.29 -15.52
C THR A 76 2.84 9.42 -14.68
N ARG A 77 3.82 9.11 -13.81
CA ARG A 77 4.53 10.12 -12.98
C ARG A 77 5.38 11.12 -13.76
N LYS A 78 5.57 10.92 -15.08
CA LYS A 78 6.32 11.81 -15.99
C LYS A 78 5.41 12.62 -16.91
N LEU A 79 4.09 12.45 -16.81
CA LEU A 79 3.13 13.21 -17.58
C LEU A 79 3.07 14.68 -17.13
N SER A 80 2.59 15.55 -18.03
CA SER A 80 2.21 16.92 -17.66
C SER A 80 0.91 16.93 -16.85
N PHE A 81 0.75 17.91 -15.97
CA PHE A 81 -0.50 18.13 -15.24
C PHE A 81 -1.70 18.21 -16.19
N GLY A 82 -2.79 17.49 -15.87
CA GLY A 82 -4.00 17.43 -16.68
C GLY A 82 -3.91 16.50 -17.90
N ALA A 83 -2.82 15.75 -18.08
CA ALA A 83 -2.76 14.69 -19.09
C ALA A 83 -3.52 13.44 -18.60
N LYS A 84 -4.29 12.82 -19.50
CA LYS A 84 -5.01 11.57 -19.21
C LYS A 84 -4.03 10.39 -19.12
N SER A 85 -4.26 9.47 -18.18
CA SER A 85 -3.59 8.17 -18.11
C SER A 85 -4.58 7.05 -17.75
N THR A 86 -4.20 5.82 -18.08
CA THR A 86 -4.93 4.61 -17.68
C THR A 86 -3.93 3.64 -17.08
N LEU A 87 -4.19 3.24 -15.84
CA LEU A 87 -3.53 2.13 -15.17
C LEU A 87 -4.40 0.88 -15.32
N ARG A 88 -3.77 -0.27 -15.59
CA ARG A 88 -4.38 -1.58 -15.74
C ARG A 88 -3.84 -2.55 -14.71
N ASP A 89 -4.71 -3.34 -14.10
CA ASP A 89 -4.35 -4.44 -13.20
C ASP A 89 -3.45 -4.01 -12.02
N VAL A 90 -3.64 -2.78 -11.53
CA VAL A 90 -2.92 -2.28 -10.37
C VAL A 90 -3.61 -2.73 -9.09
N VAL A 91 -2.81 -3.07 -8.07
CA VAL A 91 -3.32 -3.56 -6.79
C VAL A 91 -3.28 -2.45 -5.74
N ILE A 92 -4.36 -2.32 -4.98
CA ILE A 92 -4.48 -1.34 -3.90
C ILE A 92 -3.55 -1.74 -2.75
N SER A 93 -2.52 -0.94 -2.51
CA SER A 93 -1.44 -1.22 -1.57
C SER A 93 -1.56 -0.48 -0.23
N GLY A 94 -2.53 0.42 -0.11
CA GLY A 94 -2.88 1.05 1.16
C GLY A 94 -4.03 2.03 0.97
N VAL A 95 -4.86 2.20 1.98
CA VAL A 95 -6.03 3.10 1.94
C VAL A 95 -5.80 4.22 2.95
N HIS A 96 -5.44 5.42 2.48
CA HIS A 96 -5.11 6.57 3.32
C HIS A 96 -6.34 7.11 4.05
N TYR A 97 -7.45 7.27 3.33
CA TYR A 97 -8.65 7.94 3.81
C TYR A 97 -9.88 7.40 3.10
N GLU A 98 -10.99 7.26 3.84
CA GLU A 98 -12.30 6.97 3.27
C GLU A 98 -13.38 7.80 3.96
N LYS A 99 -14.41 8.17 3.20
CA LYS A 99 -15.63 8.75 3.72
C LYS A 99 -16.83 8.38 2.87
N LEU A 100 -17.84 7.85 3.55
CA LEU A 100 -19.19 7.68 3.01
C LEU A 100 -19.88 9.06 2.92
N GLY A 101 -20.45 9.34 1.75
CA GLY A 101 -21.30 10.49 1.47
C GLY A 101 -22.75 10.26 1.92
N THR A 102 -23.70 10.99 1.35
CA THR A 102 -25.11 10.92 1.79
C THR A 102 -25.90 9.83 1.07
N SER A 103 -25.46 9.41 -0.12
CA SER A 103 -26.23 8.53 -1.03
C SER A 103 -25.43 7.28 -1.45
N ALA A 104 -24.82 6.58 -0.49
CA ALA A 104 -23.95 5.40 -0.71
C ALA A 104 -22.70 5.65 -1.58
N GLU A 105 -22.37 6.92 -1.81
CA GLU A 105 -21.22 7.38 -2.58
C GLU A 105 -19.96 7.49 -1.72
N TRP A 106 -18.80 7.04 -2.22
CA TRP A 106 -17.54 7.04 -1.47
C TRP A 106 -16.52 8.03 -2.04
N ARG A 107 -15.90 8.81 -1.15
CA ARG A 107 -14.66 9.54 -1.40
C ARG A 107 -13.54 8.78 -0.69
N SER A 108 -12.56 8.31 -1.45
CA SER A 108 -11.49 7.49 -0.90
C SER A 108 -10.14 7.86 -1.54
N TYR A 109 -9.10 7.86 -0.73
CA TYR A 109 -7.72 8.13 -1.12
C TYR A 109 -6.87 6.94 -0.78
N PHE A 110 -6.13 6.44 -1.76
CA PHE A 110 -5.45 5.15 -1.65
C PHE A 110 -4.21 5.10 -2.55
N TRP A 111 -3.29 4.22 -2.24
CA TRP A 111 -2.14 3.91 -3.06
C TRP A 111 -2.41 2.68 -3.90
N VAL A 112 -1.92 2.70 -5.13
CA VAL A 112 -1.87 1.54 -6.01
C VAL A 112 -0.42 1.24 -6.38
N THR A 113 -0.12 -0.04 -6.51
CA THR A 113 1.17 -0.56 -6.98
C THR A 113 0.93 -1.41 -8.23
N ASP A 114 1.81 -1.28 -9.22
CA ASP A 114 1.82 -2.13 -10.41
C ASP A 114 2.49 -3.48 -10.09
N PRO A 115 1.79 -4.63 -10.11
CA PRO A 115 2.41 -5.93 -9.82
C PRO A 115 3.52 -6.31 -10.81
N ALA A 116 3.47 -5.78 -12.05
CA ALA A 116 4.53 -5.97 -13.04
C ALA A 116 5.74 -5.06 -12.83
N ALA A 117 5.60 -4.01 -12.02
CA ALA A 117 6.66 -3.08 -11.63
C ALA A 117 6.54 -2.68 -10.15
N PRO A 118 6.78 -3.60 -9.19
CA PRO A 118 6.38 -3.43 -7.78
C PRO A 118 7.11 -2.31 -7.02
N LYS A 119 8.10 -1.66 -7.65
CA LYS A 119 8.81 -0.45 -7.14
C LYS A 119 8.15 0.87 -7.55
N GLU A 120 7.11 0.80 -8.37
CA GLU A 120 6.37 1.92 -8.91
C GLU A 120 4.98 1.99 -8.28
N GLY A 121 4.71 3.05 -7.52
CA GLY A 121 3.44 3.30 -6.87
C GLY A 121 2.89 4.70 -7.18
N LEU A 122 1.57 4.83 -7.06
CA LEU A 122 0.86 6.09 -7.30
C LEU A 122 -0.31 6.26 -6.34
N PHE A 123 -0.57 7.51 -5.97
CA PHE A 123 -1.74 7.88 -5.18
C PHE A 123 -2.96 8.09 -6.08
N ILE A 124 -4.13 7.64 -5.65
CA ILE A 124 -5.40 7.78 -6.37
C ILE A 124 -6.35 8.64 -5.53
N HIS A 125 -6.92 9.67 -6.15
CA HIS A 125 -7.81 10.64 -5.54
C HIS A 125 -9.23 10.46 -6.08
N LYS A 126 -10.02 9.55 -5.46
CA LYS A 126 -11.42 9.29 -5.83
C LYS A 126 -12.38 10.22 -5.07
N PHE A 127 -13.24 10.91 -5.80
CA PHE A 127 -14.31 11.75 -5.27
C PHE A 127 -15.69 11.08 -5.40
N TYR A 128 -16.71 11.64 -4.75
CA TYR A 128 -18.08 11.10 -4.74
C TYR A 128 -18.73 10.98 -6.13
N SER A 129 -18.36 11.87 -7.05
CA SER A 129 -18.85 11.90 -8.44
C SER A 129 -18.31 10.76 -9.31
N ASP A 130 -17.17 10.19 -8.92
CA ASP A 130 -16.35 9.30 -9.73
C ASP A 130 -16.98 7.92 -9.85
N LYS A 131 -16.62 7.16 -10.88
CA LYS A 131 -17.36 5.96 -11.30
C LYS A 131 -16.57 4.68 -11.05
N PRO A 132 -17.23 3.63 -10.52
CA PRO A 132 -18.54 3.64 -9.86
C PRO A 132 -18.47 4.45 -8.54
N ASN A 133 -19.54 5.20 -8.24
CA ASN A 133 -19.57 6.07 -7.06
C ASN A 133 -19.68 5.28 -5.76
N THR A 134 -20.29 4.10 -5.81
CA THR A 134 -20.45 3.15 -4.69
C THR A 134 -19.22 2.33 -4.35
N TYR A 135 -18.16 2.34 -5.18
CA TYR A 135 -16.95 1.58 -4.89
C TYR A 135 -16.12 2.25 -3.80
N HIS A 136 -15.76 1.46 -2.79
CA HIS A 136 -14.83 1.80 -1.73
C HIS A 136 -13.62 0.83 -1.85
N PRO A 137 -12.38 1.33 -1.89
CA PRO A 137 -11.18 0.52 -2.07
C PRO A 137 -10.83 -0.31 -0.84
N GLN A 138 -10.49 -1.59 -1.03
CA GLN A 138 -9.86 -2.42 0.00
C GLN A 138 -8.41 -2.76 -0.36
N VAL A 139 -7.58 -3.00 0.65
CA VAL A 139 -6.19 -3.44 0.45
C VAL A 139 -6.18 -4.83 -0.19
N GLY A 140 -5.47 -4.97 -1.30
CA GLY A 140 -5.41 -6.18 -2.10
C GLY A 140 -6.37 -6.21 -3.29
N ASP A 141 -7.32 -5.27 -3.42
CA ASP A 141 -8.19 -5.19 -4.61
C ASP A 141 -7.36 -4.96 -5.88
N THR A 142 -7.71 -5.64 -6.97
CA THR A 142 -7.17 -5.36 -8.32
C THR A 142 -8.15 -4.48 -9.09
N VAL A 143 -7.66 -3.36 -9.60
CA VAL A 143 -8.46 -2.37 -10.33
C VAL A 143 -7.76 -1.89 -11.59
N ASP A 144 -8.54 -1.48 -12.59
CA ASP A 144 -8.08 -0.50 -13.58
C ASP A 144 -8.46 0.91 -13.10
N VAL A 145 -7.61 1.91 -13.35
CA VAL A 145 -7.89 3.31 -13.03
C VAL A 145 -7.61 4.18 -14.23
N GLU A 146 -8.64 4.82 -14.78
CA GLU A 146 -8.54 5.85 -15.79
C GLU A 146 -8.81 7.23 -15.18
N GLY A 147 -7.86 8.15 -15.37
CA GLY A 147 -7.90 9.47 -14.75
C GLY A 147 -6.95 10.47 -15.38
N TYR A 148 -6.74 11.57 -14.68
CA TYR A 148 -5.88 12.67 -15.10
C TYR A 148 -4.74 12.84 -14.11
N PHE A 149 -3.52 12.96 -14.63
CA PHE A 149 -2.33 13.16 -13.83
C PHE A 149 -2.37 14.54 -13.16
N GLY A 150 -2.17 14.53 -11.85
CA GLY A 150 -2.23 15.71 -11.02
C GLY A 150 -1.20 15.69 -9.91
N THR A 151 -1.21 16.77 -9.15
CA THR A 151 -0.29 17.03 -8.05
C THR A 151 -1.11 17.69 -6.96
N GLU A 152 -1.09 17.14 -5.75
CA GLU A 152 -1.76 17.73 -4.59
C GLU A 152 -1.32 19.19 -4.42
N PRO A 153 -2.25 20.12 -4.14
CA PRO A 153 -1.92 21.53 -4.10
C PRO A 153 -0.94 21.82 -2.96
N ASN A 154 -0.13 22.88 -3.12
CA ASN A 154 0.92 23.22 -2.15
C ASN A 154 0.38 23.47 -0.72
N ASN A 155 -0.91 23.76 -0.55
CA ASN A 155 -1.55 23.99 0.74
C ASN A 155 -2.25 22.75 1.33
N ALA A 156 -2.14 21.56 0.71
CA ALA A 156 -2.66 20.33 1.29
C ALA A 156 -1.80 19.89 2.49
N PRO A 157 -2.39 19.67 3.68
CA PRO A 157 -1.65 19.16 4.83
C PRO A 157 -1.26 17.70 4.61
N PHE A 158 -0.04 17.32 5.00
CA PHE A 158 0.51 15.95 4.96
C PHE A 158 0.72 15.35 3.57
N SER A 159 0.00 15.79 2.54
CA SER A 159 0.10 15.27 1.17
C SER A 159 0.45 16.32 0.11
N GLY A 160 0.80 17.55 0.48
CA GLY A 160 1.15 18.60 -0.47
C GLY A 160 2.18 18.14 -1.50
N ARG A 161 1.97 18.47 -2.78
CA ARG A 161 2.80 18.06 -3.92
C ARG A 161 2.83 16.56 -4.25
N ARG A 162 2.11 15.70 -3.54
CA ARG A 162 2.02 14.27 -3.90
C ARG A 162 1.45 14.10 -5.31
N HIS A 163 2.12 13.29 -6.13
CA HIS A 163 1.66 12.93 -7.47
C HIS A 163 0.47 11.97 -7.40
N HIS A 164 -0.57 12.21 -8.20
CA HIS A 164 -1.78 11.38 -8.19
C HIS A 164 -2.44 11.20 -9.57
N LEU A 165 -3.38 10.24 -9.66
CA LEU A 165 -4.48 10.29 -10.63
C LEU A 165 -5.77 10.74 -9.93
N ALA A 166 -6.48 11.65 -10.57
CA ALA A 166 -7.76 12.20 -10.10
C ALA A 166 -8.75 12.35 -11.26
N ASN A 167 -9.95 12.83 -10.93
CA ASN A 167 -10.91 13.36 -11.91
C ASN A 167 -10.44 14.69 -12.51
N GLN A 168 -10.92 15.03 -13.71
CA GLN A 168 -10.75 16.39 -14.25
C GLN A 168 -11.90 17.27 -13.76
N GLN A 169 -11.59 18.45 -13.22
CA GLN A 169 -12.63 19.38 -12.75
C GLN A 169 -13.20 20.26 -13.87
N THR A 170 -12.38 20.63 -14.86
CA THR A 170 -12.76 21.57 -15.93
C THR A 170 -12.19 21.11 -17.29
N PRO A 171 -13.04 20.69 -18.26
CA PRO A 171 -14.43 20.27 -18.06
C PRO A 171 -14.52 19.10 -17.05
N PRO A 172 -15.67 18.91 -16.38
CA PRO A 172 -15.83 17.84 -15.41
C PRO A 172 -15.83 16.46 -16.09
N VAL A 173 -14.76 15.69 -15.90
CA VAL A 173 -14.64 14.30 -16.34
C VAL A 173 -14.36 13.43 -15.11
N PRO A 174 -15.29 12.56 -14.68
CA PRO A 174 -15.10 11.70 -13.52
C PRO A 174 -13.88 10.79 -13.67
N LEU A 175 -13.22 10.47 -12.55
CA LEU A 175 -12.30 9.34 -12.49
C LEU A 175 -13.11 8.06 -12.77
N ALA A 176 -12.57 7.13 -13.56
CA ALA A 176 -13.18 5.83 -13.79
C ALA A 176 -12.30 4.74 -13.19
N ILE A 177 -12.85 3.98 -12.26
CA ILE A 177 -12.26 2.79 -11.67
C ILE A 177 -13.06 1.59 -12.18
N THR A 178 -12.38 0.55 -12.65
CA THR A 178 -13.01 -0.72 -13.01
C THR A 178 -12.46 -1.79 -12.06
N PRO A 179 -13.22 -2.18 -11.01
CA PRO A 179 -12.82 -3.28 -10.16
C PRO A 179 -12.79 -4.60 -10.96
N LYS A 180 -11.68 -5.33 -10.83
CA LYS A 180 -11.46 -6.65 -11.45
C LYS A 180 -11.51 -7.77 -10.40
N LEU A 181 -10.94 -7.51 -9.23
CA LEU A 181 -11.02 -8.36 -8.05
C LEU A 181 -11.25 -7.46 -6.83
N THR A 182 -12.29 -7.73 -6.05
CA THR A 182 -12.60 -7.03 -4.79
C THR A 182 -12.55 -8.00 -3.62
N ASP A 183 -12.40 -7.45 -2.42
CA ASP A 183 -12.44 -8.22 -1.15
C ASP A 183 -11.34 -9.31 -1.09
N ALA A 184 -10.25 -9.12 -1.85
CA ALA A 184 -9.17 -10.09 -2.02
C ALA A 184 -8.34 -10.30 -0.75
N GLY A 185 -8.36 -9.30 0.16
CA GLY A 185 -7.52 -9.23 1.34
C GLY A 185 -6.02 -9.19 1.02
N THR A 186 -5.20 -9.37 2.04
CA THR A 186 -3.74 -9.25 1.93
C THR A 186 -3.07 -10.35 1.10
N ALA A 187 -3.80 -11.40 0.69
CA ALA A 187 -3.26 -12.50 -0.12
C ALA A 187 -2.92 -12.10 -1.57
N ASN A 188 -3.60 -11.07 -2.11
CA ASN A 188 -3.36 -10.55 -3.47
C ASN A 188 -2.43 -9.32 -3.49
N LEU A 189 -1.98 -8.87 -2.33
CA LEU A 189 -1.08 -7.72 -2.18
C LEU A 189 0.33 -8.08 -2.70
N PRO A 190 0.95 -7.31 -3.60
CA PRO A 190 2.35 -7.47 -3.93
C PRO A 190 3.22 -7.43 -2.66
N PRO A 191 4.21 -8.33 -2.49
CA PRO A 191 5.11 -8.30 -1.36
C PRO A 191 5.73 -6.90 -1.19
N ALA A 192 5.86 -6.45 0.06
CA ALA A 192 6.53 -5.20 0.36
C ALA A 192 7.97 -5.25 -0.18
N ASN A 193 8.45 -4.13 -0.73
CA ASN A 193 9.82 -4.07 -1.22
C ASN A 193 10.79 -4.10 -0.04
N GLU A 194 11.61 -5.14 0.05
CA GLU A 194 12.75 -5.20 0.95
C GLU A 194 13.74 -4.06 0.65
N VAL A 195 13.94 -3.17 1.63
CA VAL A 195 14.81 -1.99 1.50
C VAL A 195 15.72 -1.80 2.71
N THR A 196 16.84 -1.12 2.47
CA THR A 196 17.75 -0.67 3.51
C THR A 196 17.62 0.84 3.76
N VAL A 197 18.17 1.31 4.88
CA VAL A 197 18.26 2.74 5.23
C VAL A 197 18.89 3.55 4.10
N GLU A 198 19.96 3.03 3.48
CA GLU A 198 20.70 3.71 2.42
C GLU A 198 19.84 3.87 1.16
N GLN A 199 18.99 2.88 0.85
CA GLN A 199 18.10 2.93 -0.32
C GLN A 199 16.98 3.96 -0.14
N LEU A 200 16.37 4.04 1.04
CA LEU A 200 15.36 5.06 1.35
C LEU A 200 15.99 6.46 1.44
N THR A 201 17.17 6.57 2.06
CA THR A 201 17.95 7.82 2.11
C THR A 201 18.32 8.32 0.71
N ALA A 202 18.72 7.44 -0.21
CA ALA A 202 18.97 7.79 -1.60
C ALA A 202 17.70 8.29 -2.31
N SER A 203 16.52 7.78 -1.95
CA SER A 203 15.23 8.24 -2.48
C SER A 203 14.95 9.71 -2.09
N LEU A 204 15.35 10.17 -0.89
CA LEU A 204 15.19 11.57 -0.44
C LEU A 204 15.85 12.61 -1.36
N ALA A 205 16.90 12.23 -2.09
CA ALA A 205 17.58 13.12 -3.05
C ALA A 205 16.94 13.12 -4.45
N ALA A 206 15.96 12.24 -4.71
CA ALA A 206 15.32 12.07 -6.00
C ALA A 206 14.01 12.86 -6.10
N ALA A 207 13.78 13.47 -7.28
CA ALA A 207 12.51 14.11 -7.60
C ALA A 207 11.37 13.08 -7.70
N GLN A 208 10.15 13.47 -7.34
CA GLN A 208 8.99 12.56 -7.25
C GLN A 208 8.67 11.79 -8.55
N ASN A 209 9.08 12.28 -9.72
CA ASN A 209 8.90 11.57 -10.99
C ASN A 209 9.92 10.43 -11.23
N SER A 210 10.92 10.28 -10.37
CA SER A 210 11.99 9.29 -10.45
C SER A 210 12.39 8.65 -9.10
N ALA A 211 11.77 9.07 -7.99
CA ALA A 211 12.03 8.54 -6.66
C ALA A 211 11.66 7.05 -6.57
N ALA A 212 12.66 6.23 -6.20
CA ALA A 212 12.49 4.79 -6.02
C ALA A 212 11.52 4.51 -4.86
N TYR A 213 10.67 3.50 -5.06
CA TYR A 213 9.66 3.03 -4.10
C TYR A 213 8.54 4.02 -3.76
N LEU A 214 8.52 5.22 -4.34
CA LEU A 214 7.50 6.23 -4.09
C LEU A 214 6.09 5.67 -4.36
N GLY A 215 5.20 5.78 -3.36
CA GLY A 215 3.84 5.29 -3.39
C GLY A 215 3.69 3.77 -3.25
N THR A 216 4.76 3.03 -2.98
CA THR A 216 4.73 1.56 -2.80
C THR A 216 4.89 1.16 -1.34
N ARG A 217 4.44 -0.05 -1.00
CA ARG A 217 4.82 -0.68 0.27
C ARG A 217 6.30 -1.07 0.25
N VAL A 218 6.99 -0.73 1.32
CA VAL A 218 8.37 -1.13 1.60
C VAL A 218 8.45 -1.79 2.98
N HIS A 219 9.37 -2.73 3.13
CA HIS A 219 9.80 -3.27 4.42
C HIS A 219 11.24 -2.81 4.67
N LEU A 220 11.42 -1.93 5.64
CA LEU A 220 12.73 -1.45 6.07
C LEU A 220 13.30 -2.48 7.06
N ALA A 221 14.28 -3.24 6.59
CA ALA A 221 14.84 -4.38 7.33
C ALA A 221 15.44 -3.97 8.69
N GLY A 222 15.20 -4.79 9.71
CA GLY A 222 15.70 -4.59 11.07
C GLY A 222 17.15 -5.09 11.30
N PRO A 223 17.67 -4.91 12.53
CA PRO A 223 17.01 -4.28 13.68
C PRO A 223 17.02 -2.75 13.59
N LEU A 224 15.89 -2.12 13.92
CA LEU A 224 15.77 -0.66 14.06
C LEU A 224 15.51 -0.26 15.51
N THR A 225 15.82 0.98 15.84
CA THR A 225 15.53 1.63 17.12
C THR A 225 14.87 2.97 16.84
N LEU A 226 13.91 3.39 17.66
CA LEU A 226 13.40 4.75 17.63
C LEU A 226 14.49 5.70 18.14
N THR A 227 15.03 6.55 17.25
CA THR A 227 16.18 7.42 17.53
C THR A 227 15.77 8.80 18.02
N ASN A 228 14.61 9.30 17.60
CA ASN A 228 14.07 10.58 18.03
C ASN A 228 12.54 10.52 18.10
N PRO A 229 11.90 10.65 19.27
CA PRO A 229 10.45 10.69 19.38
C PRO A 229 9.85 12.01 18.88
N GLN A 230 10.65 13.07 18.74
CA GLN A 230 10.22 14.42 18.39
C GLN A 230 11.10 15.03 17.26
N PRO A 231 11.11 14.42 16.06
CA PRO A 231 11.85 14.97 14.91
C PRO A 231 11.22 16.28 14.45
N SER A 232 12.02 17.33 14.34
CA SER A 232 11.53 18.67 13.96
C SER A 232 10.80 18.69 12.62
N GLN A 233 11.13 17.76 11.72
CA GLN A 233 10.49 17.52 10.42
C GLN A 233 9.01 17.13 10.51
N LEU A 234 8.56 16.56 11.63
CA LEU A 234 7.17 16.15 11.87
C LEU A 234 6.49 17.03 12.93
N GLN A 235 7.09 18.16 13.29
CA GLN A 235 6.58 19.10 14.29
C GLN A 235 5.34 19.85 13.80
N ARG A 236 4.36 20.01 14.70
CA ARG A 236 3.18 20.86 14.52
C ARG A 236 3.56 22.34 14.73
N LEU A 237 3.19 23.22 13.79
CA LEU A 237 3.56 24.65 13.82
C LEU A 237 2.37 25.64 13.81
N ASP A 238 1.13 25.19 14.03
CA ASP A 238 -0.08 25.92 13.65
C ASP A 238 -1.10 26.25 14.76
N ASN A 239 -0.75 26.11 16.04
CA ASN A 239 -1.64 26.47 17.16
C ASN A 239 -0.87 26.90 18.43
N GLU A 240 -1.55 27.09 19.56
CA GLU A 240 -0.90 27.40 20.85
C GLU A 240 0.03 26.27 21.35
N ASP A 241 -0.25 25.02 20.94
CA ASP A 241 0.62 23.84 21.15
C ASP A 241 1.70 23.70 20.06
N ALA A 242 1.96 24.75 19.26
CA ALA A 242 3.00 24.72 18.25
C ALA A 242 4.35 24.36 18.89
N GLY A 243 4.92 23.25 18.42
CA GLY A 243 6.18 22.72 18.89
C GLY A 243 6.12 21.65 19.98
N THR A 244 4.97 21.37 20.61
CA THR A 244 4.82 20.26 21.57
C THR A 244 4.23 19.00 20.92
N LEU A 245 3.43 19.16 19.87
CA LEU A 245 2.82 18.07 19.11
C LEU A 245 3.64 17.69 17.87
N PHE A 246 3.72 16.38 17.60
CA PHE A 246 4.45 15.80 16.49
C PHE A 246 3.59 14.74 15.78
N TYR A 247 3.76 14.62 14.47
CA TYR A 247 2.99 13.68 13.62
C TYR A 247 3.75 12.38 13.31
N GLY A 248 4.77 12.07 14.12
CA GLY A 248 5.50 10.82 14.08
C GLY A 248 6.91 10.94 14.64
N PHE A 249 7.71 9.92 14.41
CA PHE A 249 9.02 9.71 15.04
C PHE A 249 10.09 9.36 14.01
N GLU A 250 11.35 9.36 14.44
CA GLU A 250 12.51 8.93 13.66
C GLU A 250 12.98 7.54 14.13
N VAL A 251 13.42 6.71 13.20
CA VAL A 251 14.13 5.45 13.49
C VAL A 251 15.54 5.45 12.90
N THR A 252 16.34 4.45 13.30
CA THR A 252 17.71 4.18 12.83
C THR A 252 17.98 4.68 11.41
N GLY A 253 18.96 5.58 11.28
CA GLY A 253 19.37 6.13 10.00
C GLY A 253 18.67 7.42 9.57
N GLY A 254 17.85 8.02 10.44
CA GLY A 254 17.14 9.28 10.12
C GLY A 254 15.86 9.06 9.31
N ILE A 255 15.33 7.83 9.28
CA ILE A 255 14.11 7.52 8.55
C ILE A 255 12.91 8.00 9.36
N LEU A 256 12.12 8.90 8.77
CA LEU A 256 10.92 9.47 9.36
C LEU A 256 9.71 8.55 9.15
N VAL A 257 8.99 8.26 10.23
CA VAL A 257 7.75 7.48 10.23
C VAL A 257 6.58 8.41 10.55
N TYR A 258 5.66 8.60 9.60
CA TYR A 258 4.45 9.41 9.78
C TYR A 258 3.32 8.53 10.31
N HIS A 259 2.90 8.77 11.55
CA HIS A 259 2.15 7.81 12.36
C HIS A 259 0.64 8.06 12.46
N ASP A 260 0.04 8.70 11.44
CA ASP A 260 -1.37 9.13 11.46
C ASP A 260 -2.37 8.05 11.91
N LYS A 261 -2.17 6.81 11.46
CA LYS A 261 -3.03 5.65 11.76
C LYS A 261 -2.64 4.85 13.00
N THR A 262 -1.42 5.01 13.50
CA THR A 262 -0.86 4.19 14.59
C THR A 262 -0.73 4.95 15.91
N ARG A 263 -0.78 6.28 15.85
CA ARG A 263 -0.91 7.18 17.01
C ARG A 263 -2.20 6.91 17.79
N ASP A 264 -2.14 7.00 19.11
CA ASP A 264 -3.34 6.95 19.95
C ASP A 264 -4.20 8.21 19.76
N ARG A 265 -5.51 7.99 19.60
CA ARG A 265 -6.55 9.02 19.51
C ARG A 265 -7.62 8.65 20.53
N SER A 266 -7.50 9.20 21.73
CA SER A 266 -8.22 8.81 22.94
C SER A 266 -9.73 9.15 22.97
N ASP A 267 -10.37 9.24 21.80
CA ASP A 267 -11.81 9.47 21.60
C ASP A 267 -12.60 8.15 21.42
N GLY A 268 -12.12 7.05 21.99
CA GLY A 268 -12.80 5.73 21.98
C GLY A 268 -12.40 4.78 20.85
N GLY A 269 -11.28 5.02 20.18
CA GLY A 269 -10.64 4.05 19.28
C GLY A 269 -9.94 2.90 20.01
N VAL A 270 -9.53 1.88 19.26
CA VAL A 270 -8.61 0.84 19.77
C VAL A 270 -7.28 1.51 20.11
N SER A 271 -6.68 1.15 21.26
CA SER A 271 -5.39 1.70 21.70
C SER A 271 -4.33 1.52 20.61
N GLY A 272 -3.84 2.64 20.07
CA GLY A 272 -2.81 2.63 19.02
C GLY A 272 -1.47 2.08 19.53
N CYS A 273 -0.67 1.56 18.61
CA CYS A 273 0.75 1.26 18.81
C CYS A 273 1.57 2.55 18.75
N ASP A 274 1.27 3.47 19.67
CA ASP A 274 1.88 4.79 19.74
C ASP A 274 3.28 4.72 20.36
N TYR A 275 4.23 4.28 19.53
CA TYR A 275 5.64 4.16 19.91
C TYR A 275 6.30 5.51 20.20
N GLN A 276 5.78 6.62 19.65
CA GLN A 276 6.21 7.96 20.05
C GLN A 276 5.85 8.21 21.52
N LYS A 277 4.60 7.95 21.92
CA LYS A 277 4.18 8.06 23.32
C LYS A 277 4.99 7.13 24.22
N ALA A 278 5.15 5.86 23.85
CA ALA A 278 5.94 4.90 24.63
C ALA A 278 7.39 5.37 24.87
N ALA A 279 8.01 6.02 23.88
CA ALA A 279 9.35 6.60 24.02
C ALA A 279 9.36 7.88 24.88
N LEU A 280 8.34 8.73 24.77
CA LEU A 280 8.19 9.94 25.60
C LEU A 280 7.91 9.62 27.08
N ASP A 281 7.21 8.52 27.36
CA ASP A 281 6.96 8.01 28.72
C ASP A 281 8.20 7.34 29.35
N GLY A 282 9.35 7.34 28.65
CA GLY A 282 10.64 6.85 29.16
C GLY A 282 11.03 5.43 28.70
N GLY A 283 10.24 4.81 27.81
CA GLY A 283 10.57 3.54 27.18
C GLY A 283 11.64 3.66 26.09
N SER A 284 12.38 2.59 25.87
CA SER A 284 13.19 2.38 24.66
C SER A 284 12.38 1.53 23.69
N VAL A 285 12.24 1.99 22.43
CA VAL A 285 11.49 1.26 21.40
C VAL A 285 12.45 0.68 20.35
N THR A 286 12.32 -0.61 20.11
CA THR A 286 13.05 -1.34 19.05
C THR A 286 12.08 -2.02 18.09
N PHE A 287 12.51 -2.24 16.86
CA PHE A 287 11.79 -3.03 15.86
C PHE A 287 12.76 -4.14 15.38
N PRO A 288 12.79 -5.30 16.06
CA PRO A 288 13.82 -6.32 15.82
C PRO A 288 13.85 -6.83 14.38
N ASN A 289 12.67 -7.00 13.79
CA ASN A 289 12.49 -7.44 12.41
C ASN A 289 12.32 -6.29 11.42
N GLY A 290 12.42 -5.03 11.86
CA GLY A 290 12.16 -3.85 11.01
C GLY A 290 10.70 -3.41 11.00
N ILE A 291 10.35 -2.52 10.07
CA ILE A 291 9.03 -1.89 9.96
C ILE A 291 8.55 -1.85 8.51
N THR A 292 7.25 -1.78 8.32
CA THR A 292 6.59 -1.78 7.02
C THR A 292 5.73 -0.53 6.87
N GLY A 293 5.42 -0.14 5.63
CA GLY A 293 4.49 0.95 5.35
C GLY A 293 4.61 1.41 3.90
N VAL A 294 3.82 2.40 3.52
CA VAL A 294 3.96 3.04 2.20
C VAL A 294 5.04 4.11 2.27
N TRP A 295 6.03 4.08 1.37
CA TRP A 295 7.04 5.15 1.25
C TRP A 295 6.48 6.28 0.39
N ASP A 296 6.10 7.42 0.98
CA ASP A 296 5.50 8.52 0.22
C ASP A 296 5.77 9.92 0.80
N THR A 297 5.48 10.90 -0.04
CA THR A 297 5.56 12.35 0.14
C THR A 297 4.86 12.81 1.42
N TYR A 298 5.59 13.56 2.25
CA TYR A 298 5.10 14.27 3.42
C TYR A 298 5.39 15.78 3.31
N THR A 299 4.41 16.59 3.73
CA THR A 299 4.54 18.04 3.95
C THR A 299 3.76 18.46 5.19
N PHE A 300 3.96 19.68 5.67
CA PHE A 300 3.10 20.30 6.67
C PHE A 300 2.52 21.61 6.12
N ALA A 301 1.19 21.74 6.16
CA ALA A 301 0.45 22.93 5.74
C ALA A 301 -0.42 23.41 6.91
N GLY A 302 0.19 24.13 7.84
CA GLY A 302 -0.47 24.58 9.06
C GLY A 302 -1.67 25.50 8.82
N CYS A 303 -2.62 25.53 9.75
CA CYS A 303 -3.68 26.54 9.74
C CYS A 303 -3.16 27.97 10.01
N LEU A 304 -3.34 28.88 9.06
CA LEU A 304 -3.06 30.32 9.18
C LEU A 304 -3.91 31.02 10.26
N ASN A 305 -5.02 30.43 10.68
CA ASN A 305 -5.90 30.96 11.73
C ASN A 305 -5.63 30.38 13.13
N GLY A 306 -4.55 29.63 13.33
CA GLY A 306 -4.21 29.05 14.64
C GLY A 306 -5.04 27.81 15.01
N SER A 307 -5.90 27.30 14.11
CA SER A 307 -6.80 26.18 14.41
C SER A 307 -6.03 24.88 14.65
N SER A 308 -6.39 24.18 15.73
CA SER A 308 -5.86 22.84 16.02
C SER A 308 -6.37 21.77 15.04
N ASN A 309 -7.38 22.06 14.22
CA ASN A 309 -7.96 21.14 13.24
C ASN A 309 -7.40 21.39 11.83
N ILE A 310 -6.20 20.86 11.57
CA ILE A 310 -5.43 21.08 10.35
C ILE A 310 -6.10 20.59 9.05
N THR A 311 -7.02 19.62 9.15
CA THR A 311 -7.78 19.09 8.01
C THR A 311 -9.03 19.92 7.68
N SER A 312 -9.37 20.91 8.53
CA SER A 312 -10.50 21.81 8.30
C SER A 312 -10.25 23.22 8.86
N CYS A 313 -9.13 23.84 8.47
CA CYS A 313 -8.80 25.22 8.82
C CYS A 313 -9.85 26.27 8.38
N GLY A 314 -10.75 25.92 7.46
CA GLY A 314 -11.83 26.77 6.96
C GLY A 314 -11.37 27.81 5.92
N GLY A 315 -12.14 28.03 4.86
CA GLY A 315 -11.84 29.03 3.83
C GLY A 315 -10.44 28.89 3.23
N SER A 316 -9.71 30.01 3.08
CA SER A 316 -8.30 30.05 2.68
C SER A 316 -7.35 29.75 3.85
N GLY A 317 -7.67 28.73 4.65
CA GLY A 317 -7.19 28.59 6.02
C GLY A 317 -5.84 27.91 6.22
N ASN A 318 -5.34 27.11 5.28
CA ASN A 318 -4.00 26.50 5.36
C ASN A 318 -2.95 27.42 4.74
N ASP A 319 -1.70 27.33 5.20
CA ASP A 319 -0.56 28.00 4.57
C ASP A 319 -0.52 27.66 3.07
N ARG A 320 -0.29 28.69 2.25
CA ARG A 320 -0.31 28.58 0.79
C ARG A 320 0.92 27.84 0.25
N ASP A 321 1.97 27.70 1.06
CA ASP A 321 3.19 26.99 0.71
C ASP A 321 3.62 26.01 1.81
N SER A 322 3.10 24.78 1.78
CA SER A 322 3.57 23.72 2.68
C SER A 322 5.06 23.43 2.48
N GLY A 323 5.70 22.97 3.55
CA GLY A 323 7.10 22.55 3.53
C GLY A 323 7.34 21.44 4.55
N VAL A 324 8.59 21.11 4.79
CA VAL A 324 8.99 20.20 5.87
C VAL A 324 9.46 21.05 7.05
N PRO A 325 8.73 21.07 8.18
CA PRO A 325 9.08 21.76 9.41
C PRO A 325 10.57 21.63 9.80
N GLY A 326 11.15 22.70 10.32
CA GLY A 326 12.57 22.73 10.69
C GLY A 326 13.57 22.68 9.52
N THR A 327 13.12 22.70 8.26
CA THR A 327 14.00 22.64 7.07
C THR A 327 13.57 23.63 5.97
N ASN A 328 14.40 23.77 4.93
CA ASN A 328 14.06 24.52 3.71
C ASN A 328 13.44 23.63 2.61
N GLN A 329 13.09 22.37 2.90
CA GLN A 329 12.56 21.43 1.92
C GLN A 329 11.05 21.64 1.69
N ARG A 330 10.62 21.55 0.43
CA ARG A 330 9.20 21.66 0.03
C ARG A 330 8.37 20.41 0.29
N TYR A 331 9.04 19.28 0.45
CA TYR A 331 8.50 17.98 0.86
C TYR A 331 9.67 17.10 1.28
N THR A 332 9.37 16.01 1.98
CA THR A 332 10.27 14.88 2.22
C THR A 332 9.51 13.60 1.88
N TYR A 333 10.16 12.45 1.95
CA TYR A 333 9.47 11.17 2.03
C TYR A 333 9.47 10.64 3.47
N THR A 334 8.41 9.93 3.82
CA THR A 334 8.21 9.27 5.12
C THR A 334 7.71 7.85 4.87
N LEU A 335 7.99 6.94 5.80
CA LEU A 335 7.27 5.69 5.88
C LEU A 335 5.90 5.93 6.52
N ILE A 336 4.83 5.43 5.90
CA ILE A 336 3.44 5.59 6.35
C ILE A 336 2.85 4.20 6.65
N PRO A 337 2.93 3.72 7.90
CA PRO A 337 2.27 2.50 8.35
C PRO A 337 0.76 2.53 8.09
N GLN A 338 0.19 1.40 7.68
CA GLN A 338 -1.25 1.28 7.40
C GLN A 338 -2.06 0.74 8.57
N GLY A 339 -1.38 0.21 9.60
CA GLY A 339 -1.93 -0.33 10.84
C GLY A 339 -0.79 -0.68 11.81
N CYS A 340 -1.09 -1.39 12.90
CA CYS A 340 -0.07 -1.76 13.90
C CYS A 340 0.73 -3.01 13.55
N GLU A 341 0.20 -3.85 12.66
CA GLU A 341 0.91 -4.92 11.98
C GLU A 341 2.11 -4.42 11.16
N ASP A 342 2.09 -3.15 10.73
CA ASP A 342 3.20 -2.49 10.02
C ASP A 342 4.31 -2.00 10.98
N LEU A 343 4.05 -1.93 12.29
CA LEU A 343 4.99 -1.52 13.33
C LEU A 343 5.13 -2.61 14.42
N PRO A 344 5.79 -3.76 14.15
CA PRO A 344 5.99 -4.83 15.13
C PRO A 344 7.11 -4.48 16.13
N GLY A 345 6.88 -3.43 16.92
CA GLY A 345 7.84 -2.87 17.86
C GLY A 345 7.73 -3.41 19.29
N GLU A 346 8.87 -3.51 19.95
CA GLU A 346 9.02 -3.91 21.34
C GLU A 346 9.37 -2.68 22.19
N VAL A 347 8.83 -2.60 23.42
CA VAL A 347 9.12 -1.52 24.37
C VAL A 347 9.83 -2.10 25.58
N ALA A 348 10.99 -1.54 25.92
CA ALA A 348 11.79 -1.92 27.09
C ALA A 348 12.06 -0.69 27.97
N GLY A 349 11.74 -0.76 29.26
CA GLY A 349 11.78 0.38 30.17
C GLY A 349 10.45 0.53 30.92
N ALA A 350 10.42 1.39 31.93
CA ALA A 350 9.29 1.45 32.85
C ALA A 350 8.08 2.17 32.23
N VAL A 351 6.95 1.47 32.21
CA VAL A 351 5.64 2.12 32.33
C VAL A 351 5.58 2.67 33.76
N ILE A 352 5.53 4.00 33.91
CA ILE A 352 5.15 4.62 35.18
C ILE A 352 3.64 4.95 35.06
N GLU A 353 2.90 4.58 36.11
CA GLU A 353 1.43 4.60 36.20
C GLU A 353 0.78 5.97 35.95
#